data_AF-A0AAU5NLC9-F1
#
_entry.id   AF-A0AAU5NLC9-F1
#
_cell.length_a   1.000
_cell.length_b   1.000
_cell.length_c   1.000
_cell.angle_alpha   90.00
_cell.angle_beta   90.00
_cell.angle_gamma   90.00
#
_symmetry.space_group_name_H-M   'P 1'
#
loop_
_entity.id
_entity.type
_entity.pdbx_description
1 polymer ?
#
loop_
_entity_poly.entity_id
_entity_poly.type
_entity_poly.pdbx_seq_one_letter_code
_entity_poly.pdbx_strand_id
1 'polypeptide(L)'
;MPRPRRATGTALLVAAVLAVGGCGSDTDPSTAHTPAATEEASGTEPAAPADGADTDPASTGAAATGDDTSIEDFLTAAGIDDTLVKRLGEVGDANNYGLGTGVETGLEDRRGLATLQVTTCRDVAVGYRTWEGVRRADEAGGATEDQAAAMADFLRTDFCPHVAPLKEAALPVQTLGGPPEDDLGGRGLASPVTWWDRRHPRVSWAEECAPRLGMPDTDPVAYRLAKDEVVCAALPPAASLKNHLISVDVVFSSQVDEDRALKAALALLPSDAKPTEPKQGANPDWSYLDGGCVHIGFRTGTMKRLTQGLKKDAEPWASAVYYSEGATEDGAVGDYTGQVRRISLSTGADDPGASGQLTC
;
A
#
# COMPACT_ATOMS: atom_id res chain seq x y z
N MET A 1 -12.35 28.62 -43.19
CA MET A 1 -12.73 29.72 -42.28
C MET A 1 -13.10 29.12 -40.91
N PRO A 2 -12.75 29.79 -39.80
CA PRO A 2 -12.73 29.22 -38.45
C PRO A 2 -13.99 29.54 -37.61
N ARG A 3 -14.29 28.61 -36.67
CA ARG A 3 -14.95 28.64 -35.33
C ARG A 3 -15.91 29.82 -34.94
N PRO A 4 -16.99 29.56 -34.16
CA PRO A 4 -16.81 29.39 -32.71
C PRO A 4 -17.71 28.39 -31.96
N ARG A 5 -17.20 28.11 -30.74
CA ARG A 5 -17.68 27.30 -29.61
C ARG A 5 -19.08 27.71 -29.09
N ARG A 6 -19.79 26.76 -28.47
CA ARG A 6 -20.39 26.96 -27.13
C ARG A 6 -20.32 25.66 -26.32
N ALA A 7 -19.64 25.78 -25.18
CA ALA A 7 -19.71 24.86 -24.05
C ALA A 7 -20.98 25.15 -23.24
N THR A 8 -21.54 24.12 -22.62
CA THR A 8 -22.35 24.27 -21.42
C THR A 8 -21.82 23.23 -20.43
N GLY A 9 -21.05 23.71 -19.45
CA GLY A 9 -20.61 22.91 -18.33
C GLY A 9 -21.76 22.70 -17.36
N THR A 10 -21.80 21.52 -16.75
CA THR A 10 -22.49 21.31 -15.49
C THR A 10 -21.48 20.62 -14.60
N ALA A 11 -20.87 21.41 -13.72
CA ALA A 11 -20.03 20.93 -12.64
C ALA A 11 -20.95 20.27 -11.61
N LEU A 12 -20.66 19.02 -11.25
CA LEU A 12 -21.19 18.41 -10.03
C LEU A 12 -20.02 18.22 -9.08
N LEU A 13 -19.99 19.08 -8.07
CA LEU A 13 -19.18 18.93 -6.86
C LEU A 13 -19.66 17.70 -6.09
N VAL A 14 -18.75 16.80 -5.75
CA VAL A 14 -18.94 15.87 -4.63
C VAL A 14 -17.81 16.12 -3.64
N ALA A 15 -18.15 16.86 -2.58
CA ALA A 15 -17.32 16.99 -1.40
C ALA A 15 -17.54 15.75 -0.52
N ALA A 16 -16.48 14.96 -0.30
CA ALA A 16 -16.48 13.89 0.69
C ALA A 16 -16.03 14.47 2.04
N VAL A 17 -16.93 14.51 3.01
CA VAL A 17 -16.63 14.79 4.41
C VAL A 17 -16.58 13.45 5.15
N LEU A 18 -15.42 13.12 5.71
CA LEU A 18 -15.24 12.05 6.68
C LEU A 18 -15.32 12.64 8.10
N ALA A 19 -16.25 12.14 8.92
CA ALA A 19 -16.08 11.98 10.36
C ALA A 19 -17.20 11.13 11.01
N VAL A 20 -16.81 9.90 11.38
CA VAL A 20 -17.07 9.17 12.64
C VAL A 20 -18.29 9.54 13.50
N GLY A 21 -19.20 8.55 13.66
CA GLY A 21 -19.67 8.04 14.97
C GLY A 21 -20.91 8.67 15.63
N GLY A 22 -21.94 7.84 15.86
CA GLY A 22 -22.69 7.84 17.12
C GLY A 22 -24.23 7.86 17.07
N CYS A 23 -24.82 6.72 17.45
CA CYS A 23 -26.14 6.50 18.09
C CYS A 23 -27.44 6.70 17.28
N GLY A 24 -28.32 5.69 17.39
CA GLY A 24 -29.76 5.86 17.14
C GLY A 24 -30.48 4.58 16.76
N SER A 25 -30.83 3.78 17.77
CA SER A 25 -31.81 2.69 17.68
C SER A 25 -33.17 3.22 17.25
N ASP A 26 -33.88 2.49 16.39
CA ASP A 26 -35.32 2.24 16.56
C ASP A 26 -35.79 1.04 15.74
N THR A 27 -36.66 0.27 16.38
CA THR A 27 -37.15 -1.07 16.01
C THR A 27 -38.61 -0.96 15.60
N ASP A 28 -39.11 -1.80 14.69
CA ASP A 28 -40.46 -2.42 14.76
C ASP A 28 -40.80 -3.23 13.48
N PRO A 29 -41.82 -4.11 13.46
CA PRO A 29 -42.46 -4.86 14.54
C PRO A 29 -42.69 -6.37 14.23
N SER A 30 -43.15 -7.10 15.25
CA SER A 30 -44.32 -8.01 15.20
C SER A 30 -44.14 -9.50 15.62
N THR A 31 -44.78 -9.79 16.76
CA THR A 31 -45.63 -10.95 17.15
C THR A 31 -45.06 -12.38 17.31
N ALA A 32 -45.06 -12.91 18.55
CA ALA A 32 -46.12 -13.81 19.06
C ALA A 32 -45.88 -14.32 20.52
N HIS A 33 -46.90 -14.10 21.37
CA HIS A 33 -47.47 -14.94 22.47
C HIS A 33 -46.70 -15.30 23.79
N THR A 34 -46.98 -14.53 24.87
CA THR A 34 -47.62 -14.81 26.20
C THR A 34 -47.85 -16.28 26.67
N PRO A 35 -47.97 -16.66 28.00
CA PRO A 35 -47.93 -15.90 29.29
C PRO A 35 -47.08 -16.45 30.49
N ALA A 36 -46.82 -15.54 31.45
CA ALA A 36 -46.99 -15.54 32.94
C ALA A 36 -46.45 -16.64 33.89
N ALA A 37 -45.68 -16.21 34.91
CA ALA A 37 -45.91 -16.31 36.38
C ALA A 37 -44.60 -15.89 37.14
N THR A 38 -44.53 -14.80 37.90
CA THR A 38 -44.88 -14.53 39.34
C THR A 38 -43.82 -14.98 40.38
N GLU A 39 -43.62 -14.12 41.40
CA GLU A 39 -42.89 -14.22 42.69
C GLU A 39 -41.46 -13.60 42.71
N GLU A 40 -41.30 -12.38 43.26
CA GLU A 40 -41.06 -12.01 44.69
C GLU A 40 -39.62 -12.30 45.15
N ALA A 41 -38.89 -11.50 45.94
CA ALA A 41 -39.06 -10.17 46.53
C ALA A 41 -37.71 -9.72 47.16
N SER A 42 -37.59 -8.40 47.39
CA SER A 42 -36.88 -7.71 48.50
C SER A 42 -35.36 -7.60 48.56
N GLY A 43 -34.90 -6.34 48.69
CA GLY A 43 -33.59 -6.01 49.27
C GLY A 43 -33.08 -4.56 49.22
N THR A 44 -33.89 -3.57 49.64
CA THR A 44 -33.53 -2.33 50.39
C THR A 44 -32.52 -1.29 49.82
N GLU A 45 -33.06 -0.09 49.54
CA GLU A 45 -32.41 1.23 49.42
C GLU A 45 -32.19 1.88 50.83
N PRO A 46 -31.39 2.96 51.01
CA PRO A 46 -31.96 4.32 50.81
C PRO A 46 -31.00 5.43 50.31
N ALA A 47 -31.53 6.22 49.37
CA ALA A 47 -31.65 7.68 49.27
C ALA A 47 -30.54 8.69 49.67
N ALA A 48 -30.43 9.69 48.77
CA ALA A 48 -29.58 10.88 48.68
C ALA A 48 -29.87 12.03 49.70
N PRO A 49 -29.30 13.24 49.51
CA PRO A 49 -29.98 14.23 48.66
C PRO A 49 -29.07 15.06 47.73
N ALA A 50 -29.75 15.83 46.88
CA ALA A 50 -29.31 16.48 45.66
C ALA A 50 -28.87 17.96 45.81
N ASP A 51 -28.44 18.49 44.65
CA ASP A 51 -28.47 19.87 44.14
C ASP A 51 -27.29 20.83 44.41
N GLY A 52 -26.74 21.37 43.32
CA GLY A 52 -25.89 22.56 43.33
C GLY A 52 -25.03 22.82 42.08
N ALA A 53 -25.68 23.29 41.00
CA ALA A 53 -25.25 24.25 39.98
C ALA A 53 -23.75 24.54 39.68
N ASP A 54 -23.46 24.57 38.36
CA ASP A 54 -22.62 25.51 37.59
C ASP A 54 -21.38 26.13 38.24
N THR A 55 -20.20 25.80 37.68
CA THR A 55 -19.27 26.81 37.13
C THR A 55 -18.11 26.12 36.39
N ASP A 56 -18.06 26.27 35.07
CA ASP A 56 -16.86 26.10 34.26
C ASP A 56 -15.84 27.20 34.58
N PRO A 57 -14.58 26.86 34.87
CA PRO A 57 -13.47 27.74 34.57
C PRO A 57 -12.66 27.16 33.41
N ALA A 58 -12.62 27.94 32.33
CA ALA A 58 -11.73 27.83 31.20
C ALA A 58 -10.38 27.16 31.55
N SER A 59 -10.16 25.96 31.01
CA SER A 59 -8.82 25.40 30.86
C SER A 59 -8.45 25.48 29.39
N THR A 60 -7.64 26.50 29.11
CA THR A 60 -6.81 26.71 27.93
C THR A 60 -6.57 25.43 27.12
N GLY A 61 -7.09 25.42 25.90
CA GLY A 61 -6.76 24.44 24.88
C GLY A 61 -5.26 24.45 24.62
N ALA A 62 -4.56 23.46 25.17
CA ALA A 62 -3.28 23.03 24.65
C ALA A 62 -3.58 22.34 23.32
N ALA A 63 -3.23 23.01 22.21
CA ALA A 63 -3.09 22.37 20.93
C ALA A 63 -2.15 21.17 21.13
N ALA A 64 -2.68 19.96 20.95
CA ALA A 64 -1.86 18.78 20.78
C ALA A 64 -1.23 18.87 19.38
N THR A 65 -0.18 19.68 19.25
CA THR A 65 0.79 19.56 18.16
C THR A 65 1.59 18.29 18.45
N GLY A 66 1.08 17.14 18.02
CA GLY A 66 1.94 15.99 17.83
C GLY A 66 2.87 16.35 16.69
N ASP A 67 4.14 16.62 16.99
CA ASP A 67 5.16 16.81 15.96
C ASP A 67 5.18 15.54 15.10
N ASP A 68 4.71 15.69 13.85
CA ASP A 68 4.72 14.65 12.82
C ASP A 68 6.15 14.48 12.27
N THR A 69 7.07 14.18 13.19
CA THR A 69 8.49 13.88 12.96
C THR A 69 8.70 12.85 11.85
N SER A 70 7.69 12.05 11.52
CA SER A 70 7.75 11.01 10.49
C SER A 70 8.01 11.53 9.07
N ILE A 71 7.38 12.64 8.66
CA ILE A 71 7.53 13.19 7.28
C ILE A 71 8.85 13.96 7.17
N GLU A 72 9.17 14.78 8.18
CA GLU A 72 10.43 15.52 8.22
C GLU A 72 11.64 14.58 8.22
N ASP A 73 11.59 13.50 9.02
CA ASP A 73 12.63 12.48 9.07
C ASP A 73 12.76 11.74 7.73
N PHE A 74 11.64 11.40 7.08
CA PHE A 74 11.65 10.77 5.76
C PHE A 74 12.32 11.66 4.71
N LEU A 75 11.91 12.94 4.61
CA LEU A 75 12.47 13.88 3.65
C LEU A 75 13.95 14.15 3.91
N THR A 76 14.32 14.31 5.19
CA THR A 76 15.72 14.48 5.59
C THR A 76 16.56 13.25 5.21
N ALA A 77 16.05 12.04 5.46
CA ALA A 77 16.72 10.80 5.06
C ALA A 77 16.82 10.65 3.54
N ALA A 78 15.87 11.21 2.79
CA ALA A 78 15.91 11.31 1.33
C ALA A 78 16.82 12.45 0.82
N GLY A 79 17.47 13.23 1.70
CA GLY A 79 18.34 14.33 1.31
C GLY A 79 17.61 15.61 0.89
N ILE A 80 16.31 15.71 1.22
CA ILE A 80 15.44 16.83 0.85
C ILE A 80 15.30 17.78 2.04
N ASP A 81 15.77 19.01 1.87
CA ASP A 81 15.66 20.07 2.88
C ASP A 81 14.41 20.95 2.68
N ASP A 82 14.05 21.71 3.71
CA ASP A 82 12.90 22.63 3.68
C ASP A 82 12.99 23.70 2.58
N THR A 83 14.19 24.03 2.08
CA THR A 83 14.36 25.00 0.99
C THR A 83 13.88 24.38 -0.32
N LEU A 84 14.27 23.13 -0.58
CA LEU A 84 13.83 22.40 -1.76
C LEU A 84 12.33 22.06 -1.69
N VAL A 85 11.81 21.72 -0.50
CA VAL A 85 10.37 21.55 -0.27
C VAL A 85 9.60 22.83 -0.59
N LYS A 86 10.09 24.00 -0.15
CA LYS A 86 9.44 25.28 -0.46
C LYS A 86 9.41 25.57 -1.95
N ARG A 87 10.52 25.34 -2.65
CA ARG A 87 10.60 25.49 -4.12
C ARG A 87 9.64 24.55 -4.85
N LEU A 88 9.57 23.28 -4.44
CA LEU A 88 8.60 22.33 -5.00
C LEU A 88 7.17 22.83 -4.77
N GLY A 89 6.87 23.31 -3.57
CA GLY A 89 5.56 23.88 -3.24
C GLY A 89 5.21 25.11 -4.06
N GLU A 90 6.14 26.02 -4.29
CA GLU A 90 5.94 27.19 -5.17
C GLU A 90 5.63 26.77 -6.62
N VAL A 91 6.33 25.75 -7.13
CA VAL A 91 6.04 25.17 -8.45
C VAL A 91 4.67 24.49 -8.45
N GLY A 92 4.34 23.75 -7.39
CA GLY A 92 3.03 23.12 -7.22
C GLY A 92 1.89 24.15 -7.21
N ASP A 93 2.01 25.19 -6.41
CA ASP A 93 1.02 26.28 -6.29
C ASP A 93 0.86 27.01 -7.64
N ALA A 94 1.96 27.32 -8.33
CA ALA A 94 1.94 27.97 -9.64
C ALA A 94 1.28 27.11 -10.74
N ASN A 95 1.33 25.77 -10.57
CA ASN A 95 0.75 24.82 -11.51
C ASN A 95 -0.54 24.17 -10.98
N ASN A 96 -1.18 24.74 -9.95
CA ASN A 96 -2.44 24.27 -9.33
C ASN A 96 -2.41 22.82 -8.79
N TYR A 97 -1.25 22.32 -8.33
CA TYR A 97 -1.13 21.06 -7.57
C TYR A 97 -1.42 21.22 -6.07
N GLY A 98 -1.56 22.47 -5.59
CA GLY A 98 -1.97 22.77 -4.21
C GLY A 98 -3.48 22.72 -4.00
N LEU A 99 -4.00 23.52 -3.06
CA LEU A 99 -5.43 23.56 -2.71
C LEU A 99 -6.32 24.33 -3.73
N GLY A 100 -5.85 24.51 -4.96
CA GLY A 100 -6.50 25.26 -6.03
C GLY A 100 -5.83 26.58 -6.39
N THR A 101 -6.36 27.27 -7.41
CA THR A 101 -5.73 28.46 -7.98
C THR A 101 -5.61 29.60 -6.99
N GLY A 102 -4.38 30.07 -6.79
CA GLY A 102 -4.07 31.22 -5.94
C GLY A 102 -4.11 30.93 -4.43
N VAL A 103 -4.21 29.67 -4.03
CA VAL A 103 -4.07 29.25 -2.63
C VAL A 103 -2.63 28.79 -2.42
N GLU A 104 -1.89 29.53 -1.61
CA GLU A 104 -0.54 29.13 -1.22
C GLU A 104 -0.62 28.01 -0.18
N THR A 105 0.08 26.91 -0.45
CA THR A 105 0.13 25.76 0.46
C THR A 105 1.03 26.01 1.65
N GLY A 106 0.64 25.49 2.82
CA GLY A 106 1.49 25.51 4.00
C GLY A 106 2.71 24.60 3.84
N LEU A 107 3.74 24.79 4.68
CA LEU A 107 4.95 23.95 4.63
C LEU A 107 4.62 22.45 4.80
N GLU A 108 3.64 22.12 5.64
CA GLU A 108 3.18 20.74 5.87
C GLU A 108 2.62 20.09 4.60
N ASP A 109 1.70 20.75 3.89
CA ASP A 109 1.17 20.28 2.60
C ASP A 109 2.28 20.08 1.57
N ARG A 110 3.25 21.01 1.53
CA ARG A 110 4.40 20.95 0.63
C ARG A 110 5.30 19.76 0.94
N ARG A 111 5.46 19.38 2.22
CA ARG A 111 6.19 18.18 2.63
C ARG A 111 5.45 16.90 2.25
N GLY A 112 4.12 16.89 2.32
CA GLY A 112 3.29 15.81 1.77
C GLY A 112 3.54 15.59 0.28
N LEU A 113 3.51 16.67 -0.51
CA LEU A 113 3.84 16.62 -1.93
C LEU A 113 5.28 16.14 -2.17
N ALA A 114 6.25 16.67 -1.42
CA ALA A 114 7.66 16.28 -1.56
C ALA A 114 7.88 14.78 -1.33
N THR A 115 7.14 14.17 -0.40
CA THR A 115 7.20 12.73 -0.12
C THR A 115 6.83 11.92 -1.37
N LEU A 116 5.72 12.25 -2.03
CA LEU A 116 5.28 11.58 -3.27
C LEU A 116 6.31 11.74 -4.40
N GLN A 117 6.93 12.90 -4.47
CA GLN A 117 7.90 13.20 -5.53
C GLN A 117 9.24 12.51 -5.32
N VAL A 118 9.65 12.26 -4.08
CA VAL A 118 10.81 11.41 -3.76
C VAL A 118 10.64 10.01 -4.36
N THR A 119 9.46 9.40 -4.23
CA THR A 119 9.14 8.07 -4.79
C THR A 119 9.20 8.10 -6.31
N THR A 120 8.54 9.09 -6.93
CA THR A 120 8.56 9.30 -8.38
C THR A 120 10.00 9.40 -8.93
N CYS A 121 10.86 10.16 -8.25
CA CYS A 121 12.27 10.29 -8.63
C CYS A 121 13.01 8.96 -8.59
N ARG A 122 12.79 8.16 -7.55
CA ARG A 122 13.45 6.86 -7.38
C ARG A 122 12.97 5.85 -8.43
N ASP A 123 11.69 5.83 -8.73
CA ASP A 123 11.09 4.98 -9.75
C ASP A 123 11.59 5.29 -11.17
N VAL A 124 11.72 6.58 -11.49
CA VAL A 124 12.30 7.01 -12.76
C VAL A 124 13.79 6.66 -12.82
N ALA A 125 14.54 6.84 -11.73
CA ALA A 125 15.96 6.54 -11.69
C ALA A 125 16.27 5.05 -11.97
N VAL A 126 15.39 4.14 -11.57
CA VAL A 126 15.53 2.70 -11.82
C VAL A 126 14.82 2.22 -13.10
N GLY A 127 14.21 3.14 -13.85
CA GLY A 127 13.54 2.87 -15.12
C GLY A 127 12.17 2.19 -15.00
N TYR A 128 11.61 2.11 -13.79
CA TYR A 128 10.27 1.58 -13.55
C TYR A 128 9.18 2.52 -14.07
N ARG A 129 9.38 3.83 -13.92
CA ARG A 129 8.56 4.86 -14.58
C ARG A 129 9.37 5.66 -15.59
N THR A 130 8.68 6.22 -16.58
CA THR A 130 9.24 7.19 -17.52
C THR A 130 8.69 8.57 -17.24
N TRP A 131 9.42 9.63 -17.63
CA TRP A 131 8.91 11.00 -17.51
C TRP A 131 7.62 11.25 -18.30
N GLU A 132 7.43 10.56 -19.42
CA GLU A 132 6.17 10.61 -20.16
C GLU A 132 5.03 9.95 -19.38
N GLY A 133 5.29 8.81 -18.73
CA GLY A 133 4.32 8.15 -17.86
C GLY A 133 3.92 9.02 -16.67
N VAL A 134 4.89 9.70 -16.03
CA VAL A 134 4.62 10.65 -14.94
C VAL A 134 3.69 11.78 -15.40
N ARG A 135 3.99 12.41 -16.56
CA ARG A 135 3.13 13.47 -17.12
C ARG A 135 1.71 12.99 -17.41
N ARG A 136 1.55 11.81 -18.00
CA ARG A 136 0.21 11.27 -18.32
C ARG A 136 -0.60 10.95 -17.07
N ALA A 137 0.06 10.45 -16.02
CA ALA A 137 -0.60 10.22 -14.73
C ALA A 137 -1.11 11.53 -14.12
N ASP A 138 -0.32 12.60 -14.18
CA ASP A 138 -0.74 13.93 -13.72
C ASP A 138 -1.93 14.48 -14.54
N GLU A 139 -1.89 14.33 -15.87
CA GLU A 139 -3.00 14.73 -16.75
C GLU A 139 -4.28 13.95 -16.46
N ALA A 140 -4.17 12.63 -16.25
CA ALA A 140 -5.28 11.78 -15.85
C ALA A 140 -5.84 12.17 -14.46
N GLY A 141 -4.98 12.66 -13.57
CA GLY A 141 -5.33 13.24 -12.28
C GLY A 141 -5.99 14.63 -12.36
N GLY A 142 -6.09 15.21 -13.57
CA GLY A 142 -6.79 16.47 -13.82
C GLY A 142 -5.90 17.67 -14.08
N ALA A 143 -4.57 17.51 -14.12
CA ALA A 143 -3.67 18.56 -14.57
C ALA A 143 -3.84 18.81 -16.09
N THR A 144 -3.60 20.04 -16.53
CA THR A 144 -3.42 20.31 -17.96
C THR A 144 -2.06 19.85 -18.43
N GLU A 145 -1.90 19.60 -19.73
CA GLU A 145 -0.63 19.20 -20.34
C GLU A 145 0.53 20.13 -19.97
N ASP A 146 0.30 21.45 -19.96
CA ASP A 146 1.30 22.46 -19.61
C ASP A 146 1.72 22.36 -18.12
N GLN A 147 0.76 22.11 -17.22
CA GLN A 147 1.03 21.95 -15.79
C GLN A 147 1.83 20.67 -15.51
N ALA A 148 1.41 19.55 -16.13
CA ALA A 148 2.10 18.27 -16.01
C ALA A 148 3.53 18.34 -16.57
N ALA A 149 3.71 19.01 -17.72
CA ALA A 149 5.04 19.25 -18.29
C ALA A 149 5.93 20.09 -17.36
N ALA A 150 5.40 21.18 -16.81
CA ALA A 150 6.15 22.06 -15.91
C ALA A 150 6.58 21.34 -14.61
N MET A 151 5.69 20.54 -14.02
CA MET A 151 6.02 19.74 -12.83
C MET A 151 7.09 18.70 -13.17
N ALA A 152 6.88 17.89 -14.21
CA ALA A 152 7.83 16.86 -14.62
C ALA A 152 9.22 17.44 -14.97
N ASP A 153 9.28 18.61 -15.61
CA ASP A 153 10.54 19.28 -15.89
C ASP A 153 11.26 19.71 -14.61
N PHE A 154 10.56 20.36 -13.67
CA PHE A 154 11.15 20.74 -12.38
C PHE A 154 11.65 19.53 -11.60
N LEU A 155 10.86 18.45 -11.53
CA LEU A 155 11.26 17.22 -10.87
C LEU A 155 12.56 16.69 -11.47
N ARG A 156 12.63 16.62 -12.80
CA ARG A 156 13.77 16.10 -13.53
C ARG A 156 15.03 16.94 -13.35
N THR A 157 14.93 18.28 -13.35
CA THR A 157 16.10 19.18 -13.39
C THR A 157 16.55 19.67 -12.03
N ASP A 158 15.63 19.85 -11.09
CA ASP A 158 15.88 20.57 -9.85
C ASP A 158 15.63 19.73 -8.59
N PHE A 159 14.66 18.81 -8.61
CA PHE A 159 14.30 18.06 -7.39
C PHE A 159 14.99 16.70 -7.31
N CYS A 160 14.79 15.82 -8.30
CA CYS A 160 15.31 14.45 -8.29
C CYS A 160 16.84 14.32 -8.17
N PRO A 161 17.67 15.24 -8.69
CA PRO A 161 19.12 15.17 -8.48
C PRO A 161 19.55 15.23 -7.00
N HIS A 162 18.68 15.68 -6.10
CA HIS A 162 18.93 15.75 -4.65
C HIS A 162 18.39 14.53 -3.90
N VAL A 163 17.55 13.72 -4.53
CA VAL A 163 16.92 12.56 -3.87
C VAL A 163 17.95 11.45 -3.67
N ALA A 164 18.24 11.15 -2.41
CA ALA A 164 19.09 10.01 -2.05
C ALA A 164 18.39 8.68 -2.40
N PRO A 165 19.15 7.68 -2.86
CA PRO A 165 18.63 6.32 -3.03
C PRO A 165 18.17 5.78 -1.67
N LEU A 166 17.25 4.82 -1.69
CA LEU A 166 16.89 4.12 -0.45
C LEU A 166 18.09 3.41 0.15
N LYS A 167 18.07 3.33 1.48
CA LYS A 167 19.05 2.56 2.21
C LYS A 167 18.83 1.07 1.97
N GLU A 168 19.71 0.46 1.19
CA GLU A 168 19.72 -0.99 1.07
C GLU A 168 20.17 -1.62 2.39
N ALA A 169 19.48 -2.67 2.78
CA ALA A 169 19.84 -3.41 3.96
C ALA A 169 21.15 -4.19 3.70
N ALA A 170 22.15 -4.03 4.57
CA ALA A 170 23.47 -4.63 4.40
C ALA A 170 23.37 -6.15 4.11
N LEU A 171 24.15 -6.63 3.15
CA LEU A 171 24.18 -8.04 2.76
C LEU A 171 24.87 -8.87 3.87
N PRO A 172 24.17 -9.79 4.56
CA PRO A 172 24.80 -10.68 5.53
C PRO A 172 25.60 -11.79 4.83
N VAL A 173 26.61 -12.31 5.52
CA VAL A 173 27.34 -13.54 5.14
C VAL A 173 26.47 -14.75 5.47
N GLN A 174 26.24 -15.63 4.51
CA GLN A 174 25.29 -16.74 4.64
C GLN A 174 25.91 -18.13 4.62
N THR A 175 25.19 -19.08 5.23
CA THR A 175 25.46 -20.52 5.21
C THR A 175 24.35 -21.26 4.46
N LEU A 176 24.69 -21.97 3.39
CA LEU A 176 23.73 -22.69 2.54
C LEU A 176 23.09 -23.89 3.26
N GLY A 177 21.75 -23.92 3.27
CA GLY A 177 20.91 -25.05 3.67
C GLY A 177 19.45 -24.69 3.42
N GLY A 178 18.86 -25.22 2.34
CA GLY A 178 17.47 -24.95 2.00
C GLY A 178 16.55 -25.39 3.14
N PRO A 179 15.66 -24.53 3.65
CA PRO A 179 15.18 -24.75 5.00
C PRO A 179 13.91 -25.60 5.09
N PRO A 180 13.79 -26.40 6.17
CA PRO A 180 12.51 -26.87 6.65
C PRO A 180 11.66 -25.70 7.19
N GLU A 181 10.36 -25.94 7.33
CA GLU A 181 9.47 -25.08 8.10
C GLU A 181 10.09 -24.75 9.48
N ASP A 182 9.80 -23.57 10.01
CA ASP A 182 10.10 -23.27 11.41
C ASP A 182 9.11 -23.98 12.36
N ASP A 183 9.32 -23.82 13.67
CA ASP A 183 8.50 -24.47 14.71
C ASP A 183 7.01 -24.08 14.65
N LEU A 184 6.67 -23.00 13.92
CA LEU A 184 5.29 -22.54 13.72
C LEU A 184 4.70 -23.00 12.38
N GLY A 185 5.47 -23.73 11.55
CA GLY A 185 5.08 -24.13 10.20
C GLY A 185 5.40 -23.06 9.14
N GLY A 186 6.16 -22.02 9.50
CA GLY A 186 6.48 -20.89 8.65
C GLY A 186 7.53 -21.23 7.60
N ARG A 187 7.27 -20.83 6.35
CA ARG A 187 8.12 -21.13 5.19
C ARG A 187 8.34 -19.91 4.28
N GLY A 188 8.51 -18.72 4.84
CA GLY A 188 8.80 -17.51 4.07
C GLY A 188 7.72 -16.45 4.24
N LEU A 189 6.57 -16.60 3.57
CA LEU A 189 5.45 -15.68 3.77
C LEU A 189 4.98 -15.75 5.24
N ALA A 190 4.72 -14.59 5.83
CA ALA A 190 4.47 -14.41 7.26
C ALA A 190 5.58 -14.91 8.18
N SER A 191 6.81 -15.12 7.69
CA SER A 191 7.99 -15.35 8.53
C SER A 191 8.73 -14.02 8.77
N PRO A 192 9.44 -13.88 9.91
CA PRO A 192 10.26 -12.70 10.18
C PRO A 192 11.46 -12.61 9.22
N VAL A 193 11.97 -11.41 8.98
CA VAL A 193 13.21 -11.15 8.20
C VAL A 193 14.39 -12.02 8.66
N THR A 194 14.51 -12.31 9.96
CA THR A 194 15.56 -13.18 10.52
C THR A 194 15.43 -14.64 10.10
N TRP A 195 14.24 -15.10 9.69
CA TRP A 195 14.06 -16.39 9.03
C TRP A 195 14.75 -16.34 7.66
N TRP A 196 14.42 -15.34 6.83
CA TRP A 196 14.95 -15.16 5.49
C TRP A 196 16.48 -15.01 5.47
N ASP A 197 17.02 -14.16 6.34
CA ASP A 197 18.46 -13.90 6.45
C ASP A 197 19.30 -15.15 6.77
N ARG A 198 18.71 -16.14 7.44
CA ARG A 198 19.39 -17.38 7.79
C ARG A 198 19.40 -18.40 6.65
N ARG A 199 18.60 -18.19 5.61
CA ARG A 199 18.17 -19.24 4.67
C ARG A 199 18.45 -18.92 3.21
N HIS A 200 18.37 -17.65 2.83
CA HIS A 200 18.47 -17.21 1.43
C HIS A 200 19.44 -16.06 1.26
N PRO A 201 20.46 -16.15 0.38
CA PRO A 201 21.44 -15.09 0.19
C PRO A 201 20.76 -13.75 -0.10
N ARG A 202 21.11 -12.69 0.62
CA ARG A 202 20.65 -11.36 0.23
C ARG A 202 21.30 -10.94 -1.07
N VAL A 203 20.57 -10.15 -1.84
CA VAL A 203 21.01 -9.50 -3.08
C VAL A 203 20.62 -8.03 -3.04
N SER A 204 21.17 -7.21 -3.95
CA SER A 204 20.80 -5.80 -4.05
C SER A 204 19.37 -5.67 -4.59
N TRP A 205 18.56 -4.83 -3.93
CA TRP A 205 17.23 -4.48 -4.41
C TRP A 205 17.33 -3.66 -5.70
N ALA A 206 18.19 -2.65 -5.71
CA ALA A 206 18.37 -1.73 -6.83
C ALA A 206 18.77 -2.46 -8.12
N GLU A 207 19.55 -3.53 -8.02
CA GLU A 207 19.98 -4.31 -9.18
C GLU A 207 18.95 -5.36 -9.62
N GLU A 208 18.32 -6.06 -8.68
CA GLU A 208 17.50 -7.24 -8.99
C GLU A 208 15.99 -6.96 -9.05
N CYS A 209 15.51 -6.13 -8.12
CA CYS A 209 14.08 -5.89 -7.87
C CYS A 209 13.60 -4.58 -8.50
N ALA A 210 14.32 -3.48 -8.27
CA ALA A 210 13.89 -2.14 -8.64
C ALA A 210 13.56 -1.95 -10.14
N PRO A 211 14.32 -2.54 -11.09
CA PRO A 211 14.00 -2.43 -12.51
C PRO A 211 12.64 -3.05 -12.91
N ARG A 212 12.00 -3.80 -12.01
CA ARG A 212 10.74 -4.53 -12.26
C ARG A 212 9.62 -4.16 -11.31
N LEU A 213 9.96 -3.67 -10.12
CA LEU A 213 9.00 -3.40 -9.04
C LEU A 213 8.96 -1.92 -8.62
N GLY A 214 9.90 -1.10 -9.12
CA GLY A 214 10.11 0.24 -8.60
C GLY A 214 10.84 0.26 -7.26
N MET A 215 10.91 1.44 -6.67
CA MET A 215 11.57 1.70 -5.40
C MET A 215 10.50 1.96 -4.32
N PRO A 216 10.40 1.10 -3.29
CA PRO A 216 9.38 1.27 -2.27
C PRO A 216 9.64 2.50 -1.39
N ASP A 217 8.62 2.95 -0.65
CA ASP A 217 8.80 4.07 0.28
C ASP A 217 9.46 3.67 1.61
N THR A 218 9.72 2.38 1.80
CA THR A 218 10.29 1.81 3.02
C THR A 218 11.55 1.01 2.73
N ASP A 219 12.25 0.59 3.80
CA ASP A 219 13.47 -0.21 3.69
C ASP A 219 13.20 -1.51 2.89
N PRO A 220 13.82 -1.69 1.71
CA PRO A 220 13.62 -2.90 0.92
C PRO A 220 14.54 -4.03 1.38
N VAL A 221 14.10 -5.27 1.16
CA VAL A 221 14.92 -6.48 1.26
C VAL A 221 14.74 -7.36 0.02
N ALA A 222 15.83 -7.99 -0.41
CA ALA A 222 15.83 -8.90 -1.55
C ALA A 222 16.66 -10.16 -1.27
N TYR A 223 16.17 -11.32 -1.70
CA TYR A 223 16.71 -12.63 -1.40
C TYR A 223 16.75 -13.53 -2.63
N ARG A 224 17.88 -14.16 -2.91
CA ARG A 224 18.01 -15.14 -3.99
C ARG A 224 17.39 -16.47 -3.56
N LEU A 225 16.35 -16.92 -4.26
CA LEU A 225 15.75 -18.25 -4.07
C LEU A 225 16.41 -19.30 -4.95
N ALA A 226 16.61 -18.97 -6.22
CA ALA A 226 17.27 -19.80 -7.22
C ALA A 226 18.09 -18.91 -8.18
N LYS A 227 18.84 -19.51 -9.11
CA LYS A 227 19.72 -18.77 -10.03
C LYS A 227 19.00 -17.62 -10.77
N ASP A 228 17.74 -17.85 -11.11
CA ASP A 228 16.89 -16.99 -11.94
C ASP A 228 15.69 -16.41 -11.16
N GLU A 229 15.66 -16.56 -9.83
CA GLU A 229 14.48 -16.29 -8.99
C GLU A 229 14.89 -15.50 -7.74
N VAL A 230 14.29 -14.33 -7.56
CA VAL A 230 14.53 -13.42 -6.43
C VAL A 230 13.21 -13.12 -5.73
N VAL A 231 13.21 -13.15 -4.41
CA VAL A 231 12.14 -12.56 -3.59
C VAL A 231 12.51 -11.14 -3.23
N CYS A 232 11.57 -10.23 -3.42
CA CYS A 232 11.65 -8.83 -3.12
C CYS A 232 10.52 -8.50 -2.13
N ALA A 233 10.82 -7.84 -1.01
CA ALA A 233 9.79 -7.31 -0.13
C ALA A 233 10.14 -5.92 0.41
N ALA A 234 9.14 -5.07 0.57
CA ALA A 234 9.25 -3.84 1.34
C ALA A 234 9.00 -4.15 2.82
N LEU A 235 9.89 -3.71 3.72
CA LEU A 235 9.66 -3.89 5.14
C LEU A 235 8.53 -2.97 5.59
N PRO A 236 7.48 -3.52 6.25
CA PRO A 236 6.42 -2.66 6.74
C PRO A 236 6.99 -1.70 7.80
N PRO A 237 6.62 -0.42 7.78
CA PRO A 237 7.12 0.56 8.76
C PRO A 237 6.52 0.29 10.15
N ALA A 238 5.47 -0.53 10.24
CA ALA A 238 4.73 -0.78 11.45
C ALA A 238 5.43 -1.82 12.34
N ALA A 239 5.87 -1.40 13.52
CA ALA A 239 6.37 -2.29 14.59
C ALA A 239 5.39 -3.43 14.95
N SER A 240 4.09 -3.24 14.67
CA SER A 240 3.04 -4.23 14.87
C SER A 240 3.18 -5.51 14.02
N LEU A 241 3.91 -5.44 12.91
CA LEU A 241 4.20 -6.60 12.07
C LEU A 241 5.51 -7.30 12.47
N LYS A 242 6.23 -6.79 13.49
CA LYS A 242 7.42 -7.43 14.09
C LYS A 242 8.43 -7.91 13.03
N ASN A 243 8.64 -7.11 11.97
CA ASN A 243 9.50 -7.45 10.83
C ASN A 243 9.12 -8.74 10.10
N HIS A 244 7.84 -9.13 10.09
CA HIS A 244 7.34 -10.24 9.28
C HIS A 244 7.01 -9.77 7.87
N LEU A 245 7.36 -10.57 6.87
CA LEU A 245 7.05 -10.29 5.48
C LEU A 245 5.66 -10.84 5.16
N ILE A 246 4.65 -9.96 5.15
CA ILE A 246 3.26 -10.31 4.85
C ILE A 246 2.89 -10.12 3.38
N SER A 247 3.77 -9.50 2.59
CA SER A 247 3.68 -9.38 1.15
C SER A 247 5.08 -9.46 0.58
N VAL A 248 5.26 -10.28 -0.46
CA VAL A 248 6.51 -10.48 -1.16
C VAL A 248 6.26 -10.60 -2.65
N ASP A 249 7.17 -10.08 -3.46
CA ASP A 249 7.20 -10.29 -4.89
C ASP A 249 8.26 -11.32 -5.26
N VAL A 250 7.87 -12.40 -5.93
CA VAL A 250 8.80 -13.32 -6.57
C VAL A 250 9.02 -12.86 -8.00
N VAL A 251 10.27 -12.61 -8.35
CA VAL A 251 10.68 -12.04 -9.63
C VAL A 251 11.60 -13.01 -10.35
N PHE A 252 11.23 -13.34 -11.59
CA PHE A 252 12.02 -14.19 -12.46
C PHE A 252 12.86 -13.38 -13.45
N SER A 253 14.09 -13.83 -13.71
CA SER A 253 14.97 -13.19 -14.70
C SER A 253 14.44 -13.28 -16.13
N SER A 254 13.67 -14.33 -16.42
CA SER A 254 12.90 -14.55 -17.65
C SER A 254 11.50 -15.05 -17.32
N GLN A 255 10.57 -14.93 -18.26
CA GLN A 255 9.25 -15.56 -18.13
C GLN A 255 9.37 -17.08 -17.92
N VAL A 256 8.52 -17.62 -17.07
CA VAL A 256 8.38 -19.06 -16.78
C VAL A 256 6.94 -19.51 -16.96
N ASP A 257 6.70 -20.80 -17.11
CA ASP A 257 5.34 -21.35 -17.13
C ASP A 257 4.64 -21.28 -15.76
N GLU A 258 3.31 -21.39 -15.77
CA GLU A 258 2.46 -21.33 -14.58
C GLU A 258 2.80 -22.41 -13.54
N ASP A 259 3.21 -23.60 -13.99
CA ASP A 259 3.58 -24.70 -13.11
C ASP A 259 4.84 -24.38 -12.31
N ARG A 260 5.84 -23.74 -12.95
CA ARG A 260 7.05 -23.26 -12.30
C ARG A 260 6.74 -22.12 -11.33
N ALA A 261 5.89 -21.18 -11.73
CA ALA A 261 5.44 -20.08 -10.88
C ALA A 261 4.68 -20.59 -9.64
N LEU A 262 3.77 -21.54 -9.80
CA LEU A 262 3.04 -22.16 -8.70
C LEU A 262 3.96 -22.88 -7.72
N LYS A 263 4.97 -23.59 -8.22
CA LYS A 263 5.99 -24.23 -7.36
C LYS A 263 6.79 -23.20 -6.56
N ALA A 264 7.13 -22.05 -7.15
CA ALA A 264 7.81 -20.96 -6.46
C ALA A 264 6.91 -20.38 -5.35
N ALA A 265 5.65 -20.09 -5.64
CA ALA A 265 4.68 -19.62 -4.64
C ALA A 265 4.51 -20.63 -3.48
N LEU A 266 4.29 -21.91 -3.78
CA LEU A 266 4.15 -22.97 -2.77
C LEU A 266 5.44 -23.21 -1.97
N ALA A 267 6.61 -22.89 -2.52
CA ALA A 267 7.86 -22.97 -1.78
C ALA A 267 7.95 -21.93 -0.65
N LEU A 268 7.17 -20.86 -0.75
CA LEU A 268 7.11 -19.77 0.23
C LEU A 268 5.91 -19.86 1.18
N LEU A 269 5.09 -20.91 1.05
CA LEU A 269 3.90 -21.15 1.84
C LEU A 269 4.07 -22.39 2.74
N PRO A 270 3.25 -22.51 3.80
CA PRO A 270 3.16 -23.74 4.58
C PRO A 270 2.91 -24.97 3.69
N SER A 271 3.46 -26.11 4.06
CA SER A 271 3.37 -27.36 3.28
C SER A 271 1.94 -27.89 3.12
N ASP A 272 1.01 -27.47 3.98
CA ASP A 272 -0.42 -27.81 3.87
C ASP A 272 -1.19 -26.91 2.90
N ALA A 273 -0.55 -25.86 2.34
CA ALA A 273 -1.17 -24.95 1.40
C ALA A 273 -1.59 -25.65 0.10
N LYS A 274 -2.82 -25.40 -0.31
CA LYS A 274 -3.39 -25.91 -1.57
C LYS A 274 -3.93 -24.75 -2.40
N PRO A 275 -3.56 -24.64 -3.68
CA PRO A 275 -4.09 -23.59 -4.54
C PRO A 275 -5.60 -23.81 -4.77
N THR A 276 -6.33 -22.71 -4.93
CA THR A 276 -7.70 -22.71 -5.44
C THR A 276 -7.70 -22.61 -6.96
N GLU A 277 -8.89 -22.65 -7.57
CA GLU A 277 -9.03 -22.38 -9.00
C GLU A 277 -8.51 -20.96 -9.32
N PRO A 278 -7.69 -20.79 -10.39
CA PRO A 278 -7.24 -19.48 -10.84
C PRO A 278 -8.41 -18.62 -11.32
N LYS A 279 -8.33 -17.31 -11.07
CA LYS A 279 -9.31 -16.32 -11.55
C LYS A 279 -8.58 -15.24 -12.35
N GLN A 280 -9.22 -14.78 -13.42
CA GLN A 280 -8.68 -13.68 -14.22
C GLN A 280 -8.99 -12.35 -13.53
N GLY A 281 -7.98 -11.47 -13.48
CA GLY A 281 -8.09 -10.07 -13.09
C GLY A 281 -7.85 -9.15 -14.28
N ALA A 282 -8.30 -7.91 -14.15
CA ALA A 282 -8.06 -6.85 -15.12
C ALA A 282 -7.56 -5.60 -14.40
N ASN A 283 -6.86 -4.73 -15.12
CA ASN A 283 -6.53 -3.42 -14.58
C ASN A 283 -7.80 -2.63 -14.23
N PRO A 284 -7.73 -1.75 -13.21
CA PRO A 284 -8.84 -0.90 -12.85
C PRO A 284 -9.19 0.09 -13.97
N ASP A 285 -10.41 0.64 -13.93
CA ASP A 285 -10.95 1.51 -14.97
C ASP A 285 -10.21 2.85 -15.14
N TRP A 286 -9.49 3.28 -14.11
CA TRP A 286 -8.63 4.46 -14.15
C TRP A 286 -7.23 4.18 -14.72
N SER A 287 -6.83 2.92 -14.87
CA SER A 287 -5.54 2.57 -15.46
C SER A 287 -5.50 2.95 -16.94
N TYR A 288 -4.41 3.57 -17.37
CA TYR A 288 -4.13 3.78 -18.79
C TYR A 288 -3.43 2.57 -19.44
N LEU A 289 -3.09 1.55 -18.65
CA LEU A 289 -2.48 0.32 -19.14
C LEU A 289 -3.59 -0.66 -19.50
N ASP A 290 -3.55 -1.16 -20.73
CA ASP A 290 -4.28 -2.36 -21.09
C ASP A 290 -3.50 -3.56 -20.55
N GLY A 291 -4.07 -4.26 -19.57
CA GLY A 291 -3.41 -5.40 -18.95
C GLY A 291 -4.31 -6.30 -18.12
N GLY A 292 -3.78 -7.49 -17.86
CA GLY A 292 -4.47 -8.52 -17.10
C GLY A 292 -3.51 -9.36 -16.28
N CYS A 293 -4.08 -10.06 -15.31
CA CYS A 293 -3.34 -10.89 -14.36
C CYS A 293 -4.15 -12.10 -13.96
N VAL A 294 -3.52 -13.05 -13.27
CA VAL A 294 -4.19 -14.22 -12.72
C VAL A 294 -4.04 -14.27 -11.22
N HIS A 295 -5.17 -14.37 -10.52
CA HIS A 295 -5.23 -14.51 -9.08
C HIS A 295 -5.37 -15.97 -8.69
N ILE A 296 -4.63 -16.38 -7.66
CA ILE A 296 -4.67 -17.72 -7.08
C ILE A 296 -4.73 -17.59 -5.56
N GLY A 297 -5.83 -18.03 -4.96
CA GLY A 297 -5.93 -18.18 -3.51
C GLY A 297 -5.27 -19.48 -3.03
N PHE A 298 -4.87 -19.51 -1.76
CA PHE A 298 -4.33 -20.72 -1.11
C PHE A 298 -5.09 -21.03 0.17
N ARG A 299 -5.55 -22.28 0.28
CA ARG A 299 -6.16 -22.82 1.49
C ARG A 299 -5.11 -23.49 2.35
N THR A 300 -4.96 -23.04 3.59
CA THR A 300 -4.03 -23.60 4.60
C THR A 300 -4.58 -23.33 5.99
N GLY A 301 -4.49 -24.33 6.89
CA GLY A 301 -4.85 -24.17 8.30
C GLY A 301 -3.75 -23.52 9.13
N THR A 302 -2.53 -23.45 8.59
CA THR A 302 -1.33 -22.96 9.27
C THR A 302 -1.25 -21.44 9.30
N MET A 303 -1.76 -20.74 8.27
CA MET A 303 -1.66 -19.28 8.16
C MET A 303 -2.28 -18.54 9.34
N LYS A 304 -3.43 -19.01 9.86
CA LYS A 304 -4.05 -18.43 11.07
C LYS A 304 -3.11 -18.41 12.28
N ARG A 305 -2.23 -19.40 12.41
CA ARG A 305 -1.24 -19.47 13.48
C ARG A 305 -0.07 -18.54 13.22
N LEU A 306 0.42 -18.48 11.98
CA LEU A 306 1.54 -17.65 11.58
C LEU A 306 1.24 -16.15 11.70
N THR A 307 0.01 -15.74 11.40
CA THR A 307 -0.41 -14.34 11.53
C THR A 307 -0.93 -13.99 12.92
N GLN A 308 -0.99 -14.96 13.85
CA GLN A 308 -1.49 -14.72 15.20
C GLN A 308 -0.61 -13.71 15.95
N GLY A 309 -1.19 -12.57 16.32
CA GLY A 309 -0.49 -11.51 17.04
C GLY A 309 0.31 -10.56 16.15
N LEU A 310 0.21 -10.72 14.83
CA LEU A 310 0.44 -9.65 13.85
C LEU A 310 -0.86 -8.83 13.75
N LYS A 311 -0.75 -7.50 13.66
CA LYS A 311 -1.93 -6.60 13.56
C LYS A 311 -1.96 -5.89 12.20
N LYS A 312 -3.07 -5.18 11.96
CA LYS A 312 -3.31 -4.22 10.87
C LYS A 312 -3.63 -4.91 9.53
N ASP A 313 -2.72 -5.71 9.00
CA ASP A 313 -2.80 -6.15 7.59
C ASP A 313 -2.50 -7.65 7.39
N ALA A 314 -2.20 -8.38 8.47
CA ALA A 314 -1.90 -9.80 8.40
C ALA A 314 -3.18 -10.64 8.51
N GLU A 315 -3.54 -11.32 7.43
CA GLU A 315 -4.76 -12.13 7.36
C GLU A 315 -4.47 -13.64 7.46
N PRO A 316 -5.42 -14.46 7.92
CA PRO A 316 -5.23 -15.91 8.07
C PRO A 316 -5.31 -16.68 6.73
N TRP A 317 -5.11 -15.99 5.61
CA TRP A 317 -5.20 -16.49 4.24
C TRP A 317 -3.93 -16.16 3.47
N ALA A 318 -3.74 -16.78 2.32
CA ALA A 318 -2.69 -16.40 1.38
C ALA A 318 -3.26 -16.35 -0.04
N SER A 319 -2.77 -15.40 -0.83
CA SER A 319 -3.12 -15.23 -2.23
C SER A 319 -1.88 -14.84 -3.04
N ALA A 320 -1.89 -15.16 -4.32
CA ALA A 320 -0.88 -14.75 -5.26
C ALA A 320 -1.51 -14.14 -6.52
N VAL A 321 -0.89 -13.11 -7.05
CA VAL A 321 -1.25 -12.51 -8.35
C VAL A 321 -0.08 -12.69 -9.32
N TYR A 322 -0.36 -13.27 -10.49
CA TYR A 322 0.62 -13.60 -11.51
C TYR A 322 0.56 -12.58 -12.65
N TYR A 323 1.74 -12.09 -13.03
CA TYR A 323 1.90 -11.12 -14.09
C TYR A 323 2.88 -11.64 -15.15
N SER A 324 2.52 -11.49 -16.44
CA SER A 324 3.37 -11.94 -17.54
C SER A 324 4.59 -11.06 -17.76
N GLU A 325 4.43 -9.73 -17.81
CA GLU A 325 5.58 -8.82 -17.95
C GLU A 325 5.94 -8.12 -16.64
N GLY A 326 4.97 -7.94 -15.75
CA GLY A 326 5.12 -7.26 -14.46
C GLY A 326 3.85 -6.50 -14.08
N ALA A 327 3.95 -5.69 -13.03
CA ALA A 327 2.90 -4.77 -12.62
C ALA A 327 3.53 -3.45 -12.19
N THR A 328 2.80 -2.37 -12.41
CA THR A 328 3.13 -1.04 -11.94
C THR A 328 2.14 -0.60 -10.85
N GLU A 329 2.29 0.61 -10.30
CA GLU A 329 1.23 1.21 -9.49
C GLU A 329 -0.06 1.43 -10.29
N ASP A 330 0.05 1.52 -11.62
CA ASP A 330 -1.08 1.69 -12.54
C ASP A 330 -1.72 0.35 -12.95
N GLY A 331 -1.26 -0.79 -12.43
CA GLY A 331 -1.77 -2.12 -12.76
C GLY A 331 -0.80 -2.99 -13.57
N ALA A 332 -1.30 -4.11 -14.10
CA ALA A 332 -0.54 -5.07 -14.89
C ALA A 332 -0.01 -4.47 -16.20
N VAL A 333 1.23 -4.82 -16.54
CA VAL A 333 1.86 -4.43 -17.81
C VAL A 333 1.51 -5.47 -18.87
N GLY A 334 0.56 -5.14 -19.74
CA GLY A 334 0.14 -6.00 -20.84
C GLY A 334 -0.76 -7.18 -20.42
N ASP A 335 -1.26 -7.89 -21.43
CA ASP A 335 -2.15 -9.03 -21.23
C ASP A 335 -1.44 -10.20 -20.55
N TYR A 336 -2.22 -10.98 -19.80
CA TYR A 336 -1.73 -12.25 -19.26
C TYR A 336 -1.64 -13.32 -20.36
N THR A 337 -0.48 -13.96 -20.47
CA THR A 337 -0.14 -14.88 -21.59
C THR A 337 -0.03 -16.36 -21.18
N GLY A 338 -0.24 -16.70 -19.89
CA GLY A 338 0.10 -18.02 -19.35
C GLY A 338 1.60 -18.24 -19.14
N GLN A 339 2.40 -17.18 -19.25
CA GLN A 339 3.76 -17.11 -18.75
C GLN A 339 3.83 -16.09 -17.62
N VAL A 340 4.73 -16.28 -16.67
CA VAL A 340 4.83 -15.47 -15.45
C VAL A 340 6.25 -14.94 -15.32
N ARG A 341 6.39 -13.62 -15.13
CA ARG A 341 7.66 -12.98 -14.77
C ARG A 341 7.66 -12.48 -13.33
N ARG A 342 6.48 -12.16 -12.78
CA ARG A 342 6.31 -11.69 -11.40
C ARG A 342 5.14 -12.40 -10.73
N ILE A 343 5.32 -12.75 -9.46
CA ILE A 343 4.27 -13.20 -8.56
C ILE A 343 4.23 -12.22 -7.39
N SER A 344 3.10 -11.56 -7.15
CA SER A 344 2.86 -10.85 -5.89
C SER A 344 2.15 -11.78 -4.93
N LEU A 345 2.84 -12.26 -3.89
CA LEU A 345 2.35 -13.20 -2.89
C LEU A 345 2.13 -12.49 -1.56
N SER A 346 0.91 -12.52 -1.03
CA SER A 346 0.57 -11.82 0.21
C SER A 346 -0.28 -12.66 1.16
N THR A 347 -0.29 -12.26 2.43
CA THR A 347 -1.31 -12.71 3.37
C THR A 347 -2.58 -11.92 3.11
N GLY A 348 -3.69 -12.60 2.83
CA GLY A 348 -4.91 -11.94 2.39
C GLY A 348 -5.81 -12.88 1.63
N ALA A 349 -7.12 -12.70 1.77
CA ALA A 349 -8.06 -13.28 0.83
C ALA A 349 -7.99 -12.55 -0.52
N ASP A 350 -8.26 -13.29 -1.59
CA ASP A 350 -8.40 -12.75 -2.93
C ASP A 350 -9.85 -12.28 -3.14
N ASP A 351 -10.18 -11.15 -2.53
CA ASP A 351 -11.53 -10.60 -2.52
C ASP A 351 -11.74 -9.60 -3.65
N PRO A 352 -12.81 -9.75 -4.46
CA PRO A 352 -13.11 -8.79 -5.51
C PRO A 352 -13.49 -7.42 -4.93
N GLY A 353 -13.18 -6.36 -5.67
CA GLY A 353 -13.58 -5.00 -5.32
C GLY A 353 -15.10 -4.80 -5.36
N ALA A 354 -15.56 -3.59 -5.06
CA ALA A 354 -17.00 -3.27 -5.01
C ALA A 354 -17.74 -3.53 -6.34
N SER A 355 -17.02 -3.51 -7.47
CA SER A 355 -17.51 -3.84 -8.81
C SER A 355 -17.64 -5.35 -9.07
N GLY A 356 -17.17 -6.19 -8.14
CA GLY A 356 -17.10 -7.64 -8.31
C GLY A 356 -15.92 -8.12 -9.16
N GLN A 357 -15.07 -7.21 -9.66
CA GLN A 357 -13.87 -7.54 -10.41
C GLN A 357 -12.66 -7.68 -9.49
N LEU A 358 -11.76 -8.60 -9.83
CA LEU A 358 -10.43 -8.69 -9.25
C LEU A 358 -9.51 -7.74 -10.01
N THR A 359 -8.86 -6.85 -9.27
CA THR A 359 -7.97 -5.85 -9.84
C THR A 359 -6.54 -6.35 -9.81
N CYS A 360 -5.89 -6.21 -10.96
CA CYS A 360 -4.46 -6.05 -11.04
C CYS A 360 -4.07 -4.64 -10.57
#